data_AF-A0A7C5Q0X8-F1
#
_entry.id   AF-A0A7C5Q0X8-F1
#
_cell.length_a   1.000
_cell.length_b   1.000
_cell.length_c   1.000
_cell.angle_alpha   90.00
_cell.angle_beta   90.00
_cell.angle_gamma   90.00
#
_symmetry.space_group_name_H-M   'P 1'
#
loop_
_entity.id
_entity.type
_entity.pdbx_description
1 polymer ?
#
loop_
_entity_poly.entity_id
_entity_poly.type
_entity_poly.pdbx_seq_one_letter_code
_entity_poly.pdbx_strand_id
1 'polypeptide(L)'
;IRFEAVRACGELELKAAVDQLIELITSEEDSAVLQNAIWSLGQIGGFKAQELLEQLTESPDEAISAVAEEALNELLLFSGLMDDFFDFAVPDTDLNAFEDESDLLYGPEEDGFRIFNLN
;
A
#
# COMPACT_ATOMS: atom_id res chain seq x y z
N ILE A 1 20.86 16.81 -15.33
CA ILE A 1 20.07 15.81 -16.11
C ILE A 1 19.59 14.65 -15.22
N ARG A 2 20.44 14.02 -14.40
CA ARG A 2 20.02 12.90 -13.53
C ARG A 2 19.04 13.34 -12.45
N PHE A 3 19.31 14.47 -11.82
CA PHE A 3 18.41 15.12 -10.86
C PHE A 3 16.99 15.31 -11.43
N GLU A 4 16.87 15.88 -12.63
CA GLU A 4 15.59 16.16 -13.26
C GLU A 4 14.85 14.89 -13.67
N ALA A 5 15.58 13.85 -14.09
CA ALA A 5 15.00 12.56 -14.41
C ALA A 5 14.45 11.86 -13.16
N VAL A 6 15.20 11.88 -12.06
CA VAL A 6 14.78 11.34 -10.76
C VAL A 6 13.54 12.05 -10.26
N ARG A 7 13.56 13.39 -10.24
CA ARG A 7 12.41 14.20 -9.85
C ARG A 7 11.17 13.88 -10.67
N ALA A 8 11.33 13.78 -12.00
CA ALA A 8 10.23 13.44 -12.89
C ALA A 8 9.66 12.04 -12.61
N CYS A 9 10.49 11.06 -12.22
CA CYS A 9 9.99 9.75 -11.82
C CYS A 9 9.12 9.81 -10.56
N GLY A 10 9.51 10.64 -9.59
CA GLY A 10 8.71 10.93 -8.39
C GLY A 10 7.37 11.58 -8.73
N GLU A 11 7.41 12.69 -9.47
CA GLU A 11 6.22 13.47 -9.85
C GLU A 11 5.23 12.69 -10.73
N LEU A 12 5.72 11.69 -11.48
CA LEU A 12 4.89 10.81 -12.31
C LEU A 12 4.48 9.52 -11.61
N GLU A 13 4.87 9.34 -10.34
CA GLU A 13 4.63 8.13 -9.55
C GLU A 13 5.02 6.84 -10.30
N LEU A 14 6.15 6.89 -11.03
CA LEU A 14 6.54 5.84 -11.96
C LEU A 14 7.00 4.59 -11.22
N LYS A 15 6.07 3.68 -10.90
CA LYS A 15 6.34 2.41 -10.20
C LYS A 15 7.46 1.57 -10.84
N ALA A 16 7.60 1.64 -12.17
CA ALA A 16 8.64 0.94 -12.91
C ALA A 16 10.07 1.46 -12.61
N ALA A 17 10.19 2.68 -12.07
CA ALA A 17 11.47 3.28 -11.71
C ALA A 17 11.96 2.90 -10.31
N VAL A 18 11.14 2.24 -9.48
CA VAL A 18 11.48 1.91 -8.08
C VAL A 18 12.80 1.16 -7.99
N ASP A 19 12.95 0.04 -8.72
CA ASP A 19 14.17 -0.77 -8.66
C ASP A 19 15.41 0.02 -9.13
N GLN A 20 15.24 0.91 -10.11
CA GLN A 20 16.32 1.75 -10.63
C GLN A 20 16.72 2.85 -9.65
N LEU A 21 15.75 3.41 -8.91
CA LEU A 21 16.00 4.40 -7.85
C LEU A 21 16.69 3.76 -6.65
N ILE A 22 16.34 2.52 -6.30
CA ILE A 22 17.02 1.77 -5.24
C ILE A 22 18.50 1.55 -5.62
N GLU A 23 18.77 1.10 -6.86
CA GLU A 23 20.15 0.96 -7.36
C GLU A 23 20.90 2.30 -7.36
N LEU A 24 20.21 3.38 -7.71
CA LEU A 24 20.77 4.73 -7.67
C LEU A 24 21.22 5.13 -6.25
N ILE A 25 20.35 4.93 -5.25
CA ILE A 25 20.61 5.30 -3.86
C ILE A 25 21.83 4.56 -3.30
N THR A 26 22.02 3.31 -3.68
CA THR A 26 23.14 2.49 -3.20
C THR A 26 24.48 2.82 -3.87
N SER A 27 24.48 3.50 -5.02
CA SER A 27 25.69 3.76 -5.83
C SER A 27 26.01 5.25 -6.01
N GLU A 28 25.13 6.15 -5.56
CA GLU A 28 25.30 7.59 -5.72
C GLU A 28 26.24 8.19 -4.67
N GLU A 29 27.11 9.10 -5.12
CA GLU A 29 28.02 9.87 -4.27
C GLU A 29 27.58 11.34 -4.12
N ASP A 30 26.81 11.86 -5.08
CA ASP A 30 26.27 13.22 -5.02
C ASP A 30 25.08 13.29 -4.07
N SER A 31 25.28 13.92 -2.91
CA SER A 31 24.25 14.07 -1.88
C SER A 31 22.96 14.72 -2.38
N ALA A 32 23.02 15.67 -3.31
CA ALA A 32 21.83 16.32 -3.83
C ALA A 32 21.00 15.39 -4.72
N VAL A 33 21.66 14.55 -5.52
CA VAL A 33 20.98 13.53 -6.33
C VAL A 33 20.43 12.41 -5.45
N LEU A 34 21.18 11.99 -4.44
CA LEU A 34 20.77 10.97 -3.47
C LEU A 34 19.51 11.40 -2.71
N GLN A 35 19.50 12.61 -2.15
CA GLN A 35 18.33 13.15 -1.46
C GLN A 35 17.10 13.22 -2.38
N ASN A 36 17.28 13.60 -3.65
CA ASN A 36 16.18 13.62 -4.60
C ASN A 36 15.64 12.23 -4.94
N ALA A 37 16.52 11.22 -4.98
CA ALA A 37 16.12 9.84 -5.21
C ALA A 37 15.29 9.29 -4.04
N ILE A 38 15.71 9.57 -2.81
CA ILE A 38 14.98 9.22 -1.58
C ILE A 38 13.59 9.90 -1.58
N TRP A 39 13.54 11.21 -1.84
CA TRP A 39 12.28 11.94 -1.93
C TRP A 39 11.34 11.40 -3.03
N SER A 40 11.90 11.05 -4.18
CA SER A 40 11.12 10.50 -5.30
C SER A 40 10.57 9.11 -4.98
N LEU A 41 11.28 8.29 -4.22
CA LEU A 41 10.76 7.00 -3.74
C LEU A 41 9.58 7.18 -2.78
N GLY A 42 9.61 8.19 -1.90
CA GLY A 42 8.49 8.54 -1.03
C GLY A 42 7.22 8.86 -1.81
N GLN A 43 7.35 9.73 -2.83
CA GLN A 43 6.24 10.08 -3.73
C GLN A 43 5.72 8.88 -4.54
N ILE A 44 6.61 8.06 -5.09
CA ILE A 44 6.18 6.87 -5.84
C ILE A 44 5.45 5.90 -4.90
N GLY A 45 6.02 5.63 -3.72
CA GLY A 45 5.46 4.74 -2.71
C GLY A 45 5.36 3.26 -3.13
N GLY A 46 4.81 2.45 -2.23
CA GLY A 46 4.69 1.00 -2.37
C GLY A 46 5.67 0.23 -1.47
N PHE A 47 5.46 -1.08 -1.36
CA PHE A 47 6.12 -1.92 -0.35
C PHE A 47 7.66 -1.80 -0.35
N LYS A 48 8.30 -1.93 -1.52
CA LYS A 48 9.77 -1.82 -1.63
C LYS A 48 10.30 -0.42 -1.29
N ALA A 49 9.55 0.62 -1.65
CA ALA A 49 9.94 1.98 -1.36
C ALA A 49 9.87 2.25 0.15
N GLN A 50 8.78 1.82 0.78
CA GLN A 50 8.63 1.89 2.23
C GLN A 50 9.74 1.14 2.97
N GLU A 51 9.99 -0.12 2.62
CA GLU A 51 11.02 -0.95 3.25
C GLU A 51 12.42 -0.30 3.16
N LEU A 52 12.76 0.29 2.01
CA LEU A 52 14.04 1.00 1.87
C LEU A 52 14.07 2.29 2.69
N LEU A 53 12.98 3.08 2.70
CA LEU A 53 12.92 4.33 3.46
C LEU A 53 13.06 4.08 4.95
N GLU A 54 12.40 3.03 5.48
CA GLU A 54 12.54 2.59 6.88
C GLU A 54 13.99 2.20 7.22
N GLN A 55 14.74 1.59 6.29
CA GLN A 55 16.16 1.31 6.52
C GLN A 55 17.01 2.58 6.51
N LEU A 56 16.67 3.56 5.66
CA LEU A 56 17.42 4.81 5.53
C LEU A 56 17.20 5.76 6.71
N THR A 57 16.09 5.69 7.43
CA THR A 57 15.89 6.45 8.68
C THR A 57 16.87 6.02 9.78
N GLU A 58 17.34 4.76 9.74
CA GLU A 58 18.38 4.25 10.65
C GLU A 58 19.82 4.56 10.19
N SER A 59 19.98 5.32 9.10
CA SER A 59 21.30 5.69 8.58
C SER A 59 22.11 6.51 9.60
N PRO A 60 23.44 6.28 9.72
CA PRO A 60 24.30 7.13 10.54
C PRO A 60 24.52 8.53 9.97
N ASP A 61 24.15 8.76 8.71
CA ASP A 61 24.17 10.08 8.08
C ASP A 61 22.85 10.80 8.39
N GLU A 62 22.95 11.82 9.26
CA GLU A 62 21.81 12.63 9.72
C GLU A 62 21.06 13.33 8.57
N ALA A 63 21.75 13.68 7.49
CA ALA A 63 21.11 14.29 6.33
C ALA A 63 20.28 13.26 5.55
N ILE A 64 20.72 12.00 5.53
CA ILE A 64 20.00 10.91 4.87
C ILE A 64 18.83 10.44 5.71
N SER A 65 19.03 10.28 7.02
CA SER A 65 17.94 9.87 7.92
C SER A 65 16.81 10.90 7.92
N ALA A 66 17.13 12.20 8.01
CA ALA A 66 16.12 13.26 7.97
C ALA A 66 15.30 13.26 6.67
N VAL A 67 15.97 13.14 5.50
CA VAL A 67 15.27 13.10 4.22
C VAL A 67 14.45 11.82 4.05
N ALA A 68 14.93 10.70 4.58
CA ALA A 68 14.19 9.44 4.59
C ALA A 68 12.94 9.51 5.47
N GLU A 69 13.03 10.13 6.64
CA GLU A 69 11.88 10.36 7.53
C GLU A 69 10.82 11.23 6.85
N GLU A 70 11.23 12.33 6.21
CA GLU A 70 10.31 13.19 5.47
C GLU A 70 9.66 12.45 4.29
N ALA A 71 10.44 11.69 3.52
CA ALA A 71 9.92 10.92 2.39
C ALA A 71 8.98 9.77 2.83
N LEU A 72 9.27 9.14 3.97
CA LEU A 72 8.38 8.14 4.57
C LEU A 72 7.07 8.76 5.06
N ASN A 73 7.13 9.94 5.67
CA ASN A 73 5.93 10.69 6.06
C ASN A 73 5.09 11.07 4.83
N GLU A 74 5.71 11.49 3.73
CA GLU A 74 5.01 11.79 2.48
C GLU A 74 4.30 10.54 1.92
N LEU A 75 5.00 9.39 1.90
CA LEU A 75 4.42 8.10 1.50
C LEU A 75 3.22 7.74 2.38
N LEU A 76 3.36 7.86 3.70
CA LEU A 76 2.31 7.56 4.67
C LEU A 76 1.17 8.56 4.63
N LEU A 77 1.39 9.82 4.28
CA LEU A 77 0.33 10.82 4.09
C LEU A 77 -0.51 10.46 2.86
N PHE A 78 0.13 10.07 1.77
CA PHE A 78 -0.56 9.65 0.55
C PHE A 78 -1.27 8.29 0.71
N SER A 79 -0.67 7.36 1.45
CA SER A 79 -1.27 6.07 1.78
C SER A 79 -2.37 6.20 2.85
N GLY A 80 -2.18 7.08 3.84
CA GLY A 80 -3.09 7.32 4.96
C GLY A 80 -4.31 8.13 4.56
N LEU A 81 -4.23 8.95 3.51
CA LEU A 81 -5.41 9.49 2.83
C LEU A 81 -6.38 8.39 2.36
N MET A 82 -5.89 7.18 2.13
CA MET A 82 -6.71 6.00 1.87
C MET A 82 -7.26 5.39 3.17
N ASP A 83 -6.46 5.27 4.24
CA ASP A 83 -6.91 4.76 5.55
C ASP A 83 -7.99 5.65 6.21
N ASP A 84 -7.82 6.97 6.19
CA ASP A 84 -8.85 7.92 6.68
C ASP A 84 -10.12 7.88 5.81
N PHE A 85 -9.99 7.51 4.52
CA PHE A 85 -11.14 7.22 3.66
C PHE A 85 -11.82 5.90 4.03
N PHE A 86 -11.05 4.89 4.45
CA PHE A 86 -11.57 3.60 4.91
C PHE A 86 -12.25 3.72 6.28
N ASP A 87 -11.80 4.61 7.17
CA ASP A 87 -12.48 4.90 8.43
C ASP A 87 -13.84 5.61 8.21
N PHE A 88 -13.96 6.39 7.14
CA PHE A 88 -15.25 6.99 6.73
C PHE A 88 -16.15 6.05 5.90
N ALA A 89 -15.56 5.14 5.11
CA ALA A 89 -16.29 4.22 4.22
C ALA A 89 -16.66 2.88 4.88
N VAL A 90 -16.01 2.51 5.99
CA VAL A 90 -16.38 1.37 6.85
C VAL A 90 -16.50 1.88 8.29
N PRO A 91 -17.57 2.63 8.62
CA PRO A 91 -17.83 3.00 10.00
C PRO A 91 -18.07 1.71 10.77
N ASP A 92 -17.13 1.29 11.62
CA ASP A 92 -17.22 0.20 12.61
C ASP A 92 -18.39 -0.76 12.32
N THR A 93 -18.38 -1.39 11.14
CA THR A 93 -19.49 -2.24 10.77
C THR A 93 -19.13 -3.55 11.43
N ASP A 94 -19.65 -3.73 12.64
CA ASP A 94 -19.40 -4.87 13.51
C ASP A 94 -19.36 -6.17 12.69
N LEU A 95 -18.14 -6.59 12.31
CA LEU A 95 -17.93 -7.76 11.46
C LEU A 95 -18.24 -9.06 12.24
N ASN A 96 -18.58 -8.95 13.53
CA ASN A 96 -19.10 -10.06 14.33
C ASN A 96 -20.60 -10.30 14.12
N ALA A 97 -21.29 -9.52 13.27
CA ALA A 97 -22.67 -9.81 12.90
C ALA A 97 -22.82 -10.97 11.88
N PHE A 98 -21.71 -11.61 11.47
CA PHE A 98 -21.71 -12.74 10.53
C PHE A 98 -21.47 -14.12 11.20
N GLU A 99 -21.81 -14.27 12.48
CA GLU A 99 -21.96 -15.59 13.10
C GLU A 99 -23.40 -15.84 13.52
N ASP A 100 -24.30 -15.96 12.53
CA ASP A 100 -25.53 -16.73 12.73
C ASP A 100 -26.01 -17.36 11.39
N GLU A 101 -25.13 -18.15 10.76
CA GLU A 101 -25.54 -19.13 9.75
C GLU A 101 -26.05 -20.44 10.40
N SER A 102 -26.83 -20.35 11.48
CA SER A 102 -27.44 -21.53 12.12
C SER A 102 -28.90 -21.76 11.77
N ASP A 103 -29.47 -21.03 10.80
CA ASP A 103 -30.87 -21.17 10.36
C ASP A 103 -31.06 -21.24 8.83
N LEU A 104 -30.14 -21.89 8.12
CA LEU A 104 -30.37 -22.39 6.75
C LEU A 104 -30.68 -23.89 6.76
N LEU A 105 -31.81 -24.27 7.36
CA LEU A 105 -32.49 -25.52 7.00
C LEU A 105 -33.89 -25.23 6.45
N TYR A 106 -33.96 -25.20 5.11
CA TYR A 106 -35.11 -25.53 4.29
C TYR A 106 -36.33 -24.58 4.32
N GLY A 107 -36.36 -23.65 3.35
CA GLY A 107 -37.60 -23.02 2.91
C GLY A 107 -38.53 -24.02 2.18
N PRO A 108 -39.83 -23.74 2.09
CA PRO A 108 -40.84 -24.71 1.67
C PRO A 108 -40.87 -24.87 0.15
N GLU A 109 -40.81 -26.10 -0.35
CA GLU A 109 -41.25 -26.42 -1.71
C GLU A 109 -42.42 -27.41 -1.66
N GLU A 110 -43.48 -26.98 -2.34
CA GLU A 110 -44.83 -27.50 -2.30
C GLU A 110 -45.00 -28.85 -3.03
N ASP A 111 -46.05 -29.56 -2.61
CA ASP A 111 -46.92 -30.45 -3.38
C ASP A 111 -46.40 -31.03 -4.71
N GLY A 112 -46.11 -32.33 -4.70
CA GLY A 112 -45.80 -33.08 -5.91
C GLY A 112 -45.88 -34.59 -5.76
N PHE A 113 -47.09 -35.13 -5.85
CA PHE A 113 -47.38 -36.45 -6.44
C PHE A 113 -46.87 -37.72 -5.71
N ARG A 114 -47.74 -38.31 -4.86
CA ARG A 114 -47.70 -39.74 -4.53
C ARG A 114 -48.08 -40.56 -5.78
N ILE A 115 -47.08 -41.00 -6.54
CA ILE A 115 -47.23 -42.10 -7.50
C ILE A 115 -46.90 -43.44 -6.85
N PHE A 116 -47.82 -44.36 -7.11
CA PHE A 116 -47.83 -45.78 -6.75
C PHE A 116 -46.58 -46.55 -7.22
N ASN A 117 -46.11 -47.49 -6.39
CA ASN A 117 -45.67 -48.84 -6.78
C ASN A 117 -45.45 -49.67 -5.49
N LEU A 118 -46.37 -50.57 -5.11
CA LEU A 118 -46.42 -52.00 -5.45
C LEU A 118 -45.19 -52.79 -5.02
N ASN A 119 -45.29 -53.42 -3.83
CA ASN A 119 -45.03 -54.84 -3.61
C ASN A 119 -45.82 -55.33 -2.40
#